data_AF-A0AAW3MWJ3-F1
#
_entry.id   AF-A0AAW3MWJ3-F1
#
_cell.length_a   1.000
_cell.length_b   1.000
_cell.length_c   1.000
_cell.angle_alpha   90.00
_cell.angle_beta   90.00
_cell.angle_gamma   90.00
#
_symmetry.space_group_name_H-M   'P 1'
#
loop_
_entity.id
_entity.type
_entity.pdbx_description
1 polymer ?
#
loop_
_entity_poly.entity_id
_entity_poly.type
_entity_poly.pdbx_seq_one_letter_code
_entity_poly.pdbx_strand_id
1 'polypeptide(L)' 'MTKSDKRPPRKCPKRKRRYNTEEEARASMHALLRRREKQGNPIVSVMHVYGCSCGGFHVGSSRAINWDRVAAITTKN' A
#
# COMPACT_ATOMS: atom_id res chain seq x y z
N MET A 1 26.23 11.83 18.52
CA MET A 1 24.91 11.37 19.01
C MET A 1 23.86 11.74 17.98
N THR A 2 23.39 10.77 17.20
CA THR A 2 22.34 10.96 16.20
C THR A 2 21.02 11.27 16.91
N LYS A 3 20.51 12.49 16.73
CA LYS A 3 19.21 12.89 17.28
C LYS A 3 18.16 11.87 16.79
N SER A 4 17.54 11.13 17.70
CA SER A 4 16.41 10.26 17.37
C SER A 4 15.37 11.12 16.67
N ASP A 5 15.13 10.84 15.40
CA ASP A 5 14.17 11.52 14.54
C ASP A 5 12.77 11.21 15.10
N LYS A 6 12.38 11.91 16.18
CA LYS A 6 11.09 11.77 16.89
C LYS A 6 9.98 12.38 16.05
N ARG A 7 9.84 11.92 14.80
CA ARG A 7 8.68 12.24 13.99
C ARG A 7 7.45 11.75 14.76
N PRO A 8 6.45 12.60 14.99
CA PRO A 8 5.25 12.17 15.68
C PRO A 8 4.68 10.95 14.95
N PRO A 9 4.18 9.94 15.69
CA PRO A 9 3.59 8.76 15.07
C PRO A 9 2.52 9.24 14.10
N ARG A 10 2.60 8.78 12.84
CA ARG A 10 1.62 9.17 11.81
C ARG A 10 0.25 8.83 12.36
N LYS A 11 -0.60 9.86 12.58
CA LYS A 11 -1.96 9.67 13.10
C LYS A 11 -2.65 8.61 12.28
N CYS A 12 -3.25 7.64 12.96
CA CYS A 12 -3.96 6.56 12.31
C CYS A 12 -4.99 7.15 11.32
N PRO A 13 -4.95 6.75 10.04
CA PRO A 13 -5.89 7.27 9.06
C PRO A 13 -7.30 6.74 9.38
N LYS A 14 -8.15 7.60 9.95
CA LYS A 14 -9.52 7.27 10.42
C LYS A 14 -10.40 6.54 9.40
N ARG A 15 -10.16 6.70 8.09
CA ARG A 15 -10.97 6.14 7.00
C ARG A 15 -10.34 4.90 6.34
N LYS A 16 -9.14 4.49 6.73
CA LYS A 16 -8.51 3.31 6.13
C LYS A 16 -8.88 2.06 6.90
N ARG A 17 -9.17 0.98 6.17
CA ARG A 17 -9.40 -0.34 6.74
C ARG A 17 -8.19 -0.76 7.55
N ARG A 18 -8.44 -1.17 8.80
CA ARG A 18 -7.46 -1.79 9.70
C ARG A 18 -7.47 -3.30 9.48
N TYR A 19 -6.29 -3.90 9.55
CA TYR A 19 -6.08 -5.35 9.56
C TYR A 19 -5.35 -5.75 10.83
N ASN A 20 -5.58 -6.98 11.30
CA ASN A 20 -4.98 -7.45 12.55
C ASN A 20 -3.57 -7.97 12.32
N THR A 21 -3.33 -8.61 11.17
CA THR A 21 -2.01 -9.13 10.78
C THR A 21 -1.48 -8.46 9.52
N GLU A 22 -0.16 -8.55 9.32
CA GLU A 22 0.47 -8.03 8.12
C GLU A 22 0.05 -8.84 6.88
N GLU A 23 -0.09 -10.16 7.05
CA GLU A 23 -0.49 -11.10 6.02
C GLU A 23 -1.89 -10.78 5.49
N GLU A 24 -2.85 -10.49 6.38
CA GLU A 24 -4.20 -10.05 6.01
C GLU A 24 -4.16 -8.76 5.18
N ALA A 25 -3.37 -7.78 5.62
CA ALA A 25 -3.21 -6.52 4.90
C ALA A 25 -2.60 -6.76 3.51
N ARG A 26 -1.56 -7.58 3.40
CA ARG A 26 -0.91 -7.93 2.11
C ARG A 26 -1.89 -8.66 1.19
N ALA A 27 -2.61 -9.66 1.69
CA ALA A 27 -3.62 -10.38 0.93
C ALA A 27 -4.69 -9.43 0.38
N SER A 28 -5.16 -8.49 1.20
CA SER A 28 -6.14 -7.49 0.78
C SER A 28 -5.60 -6.51 -0.27
N MET A 29 -4.31 -6.13 -0.16
CA MET A 29 -3.63 -5.29 -1.14
C MET A 29 -3.54 -6.00 -2.50
N HIS A 30 -3.13 -7.27 -2.52
CA HIS A 30 -3.09 -8.07 -3.76
C HIS A 30 -4.49 -8.31 -4.35
N ALA A 31 -5.51 -8.51 -3.51
CA ALA A 31 -6.90 -8.61 -3.97
C ALA A 31 -7.37 -7.31 -4.64
N LEU A 32 -7.06 -6.14 -4.05
CA LEU A 32 -7.37 -4.84 -4.63
C LEU A 32 -6.69 -4.65 -5.99
N LEU A 33 -5.39 -4.98 -6.08
CA LEU A 33 -4.61 -4.85 -7.30
C LEU A 33 -5.20 -5.71 -8.43
N ARG A 34 -5.47 -6.99 -8.17
CA ARG A 34 -6.08 -7.91 -9.14
C ARG A 34 -7.47 -7.44 -9.60
N ARG A 35 -8.30 -6.97 -8.66
CA ARG A 35 -9.64 -6.46 -8.99
C ARG A 35 -9.58 -5.26 -9.92
N ARG A 36 -8.69 -4.31 -9.62
CA ARG A 36 -8.50 -3.08 -10.40
C ARG A 36 -7.95 -3.36 -11.79
N GLU A 37 -7.02 -4.30 -11.90
CA GLU A 37 -6.51 -4.81 -13.17
C GLU A 37 -7.63 -5.45 -14.02
N LYS A 38 -8.48 -6.31 -13.42
CA LYS A 38 -9.64 -6.89 -14.10
C LYS A 38 -10.67 -5.85 -14.59
N GLN A 39 -10.77 -4.70 -13.91
CA GLN A 39 -11.66 -3.59 -14.27
C GLN A 39 -11.06 -2.66 -15.33
N GLY A 40 -9.88 -2.95 -15.87
CA GLY A 40 -9.20 -2.08 -16.84
C GLY A 40 -8.67 -0.77 -16.23
N ASN A 41 -8.58 -0.68 -14.90
CA ASN A 41 -8.06 0.49 -14.19
C ASN A 41 -6.89 0.07 -13.28
N PRO A 42 -5.74 -0.33 -13.84
CA PRO A 42 -4.62 -0.85 -13.08
C PRO A 42 -4.01 0.24 -12.17
N ILE A 43 -3.75 -0.12 -10.91
CA ILE A 43 -3.01 0.74 -10.00
C ILE A 43 -1.52 0.61 -10.32
N VAL A 44 -0.91 1.69 -10.79
CA VAL A 44 0.53 1.78 -11.10
C VAL A 44 1.35 2.43 -10.00
N SER A 45 0.74 2.89 -8.90
CA SER A 45 1.48 3.41 -7.75
C SER A 45 2.06 2.27 -6.91
N VAL A 46 3.21 2.53 -6.26
CA VAL A 46 3.83 1.57 -5.33
C VAL A 46 2.94 1.42 -4.09
N MET A 47 2.28 0.26 -3.98
CA MET A 47 1.47 -0.11 -2.83
C MET A 47 2.33 -0.80 -1.77
N HIS A 48 2.09 -0.52 -0.49
CA HIS A 48 2.82 -1.13 0.63
C HIS A 48 1.90 -1.32 1.84
N VAL A 49 2.29 -2.26 2.70
CA VAL A 49 1.68 -2.46 4.01
C VAL A 49 2.57 -1.80 5.06
N TYR A 50 1.96 -1.17 6.05
CA TYR A 50 2.70 -0.58 7.17
C TYR A 50 1.95 -0.79 8.49
N GLY A 51 2.72 -1.01 9.55
CA GLY A 51 2.22 -0.96 10.93
C GLY A 51 1.87 0.46 11.34
N CYS A 52 0.80 0.61 12.10
CA CYS A 52 0.27 1.90 12.52
C CYS A 52 0.17 2.00 14.04
N SER A 53 0.21 3.22 14.55
CA SER A 53 0.13 3.50 15.98
C SER A 53 -1.20 3.09 16.64
N CYS A 54 -2.20 2.69 15.85
CA CYS A 54 -3.45 2.11 16.36
C CYS A 54 -3.35 0.63 16.76
N GLY A 55 -2.16 0.02 16.63
CA GLY A 55 -1.97 -1.41 16.90
C GLY A 55 -2.55 -2.30 15.80
N GLY A 56 -2.47 -1.87 14.54
CA GLY A 56 -2.90 -2.66 13.39
C GLY A 56 -2.14 -2.31 12.13
N PHE A 57 -2.43 -3.02 11.05
CA PHE A 57 -1.81 -2.83 9.75
C PHE A 57 -2.75 -2.11 8.80
N HIS A 58 -2.18 -1.33 7.89
CA HIS A 58 -2.92 -0.65 6.83
C HIS A 58 -2.19 -0.75 5.49
N VAL A 59 -2.97 -0.60 4.43
CA VAL A 59 -2.45 -0.50 3.06
C VAL A 59 -2.31 0.98 2.67
N GLY A 60 -1.13 1.34 2.15
CA GLY A 60 -0.80 2.66 1.65
C GLY A 60 -0.33 2.60 0.21
N SER A 61 -0.47 3.71 -0.50
CA SER A 61 0.22 3.96 -1.76
C SER A 61 1.29 5.03 -1.53
N SER A 62 2.41 4.88 -2.20
CA SER A 62 3.40 5.94 -2.35
C SER A 62 3.00 6.87 -3.51
N ARG A 63 3.66 8.02 -3.58
CA ARG A 63 3.65 8.87 -4.79
C ARG A 63 4.51 8.30 -5.92
N ALA A 64 5.39 7.35 -5.60
CA ALA A 64 6.22 6.67 -6.59
C ALA A 64 5.40 5.75 -7.51
N ILE A 65 5.79 5.71 -8.78
CA ILE A 65 5.23 4.84 -9.81
C ILE A 65 6.03 3.54 -9.83
N ASN A 66 5.33 2.42 -9.92
CA ASN A 66 5.90 1.10 -10.18
C ASN A 66 6.06 0.93 -11.70
N TRP A 67 7.24 1.25 -12.22
CA TRP A 67 7.54 1.19 -13.65
C TRP A 67 7.54 -0.24 -14.21
N ASP A 68 7.93 -1.24 -13.42
CA ASP A 68 7.86 -2.65 -13.83
C ASP A 68 6.41 -3.05 -14.12
N ARG A 69 5.48 -2.56 -13.30
CA ARG A 69 4.04 -2.80 -13.50
C ARG A 69 3.51 -2.06 -14.71
N VAL A 70 3.95 -0.83 -14.96
CA VAL A 70 3.62 -0.11 -16.20
C VAL A 70 4.09 -0.91 -17.41
N ALA A 71 5.36 -1.33 -17.41
CA ALA A 71 5.95 -2.11 -18.49
C ALA A 71 5.18 -3.42 -18.75
N ALA A 72 4.80 -4.15 -17.69
CA ALA A 72 4.02 -5.39 -17.81
C ALA A 72 2.59 -5.19 -18.35
N ILE A 73 2.00 -4.01 -18.17
CA ILE A 73 0.69 -3.66 -18.74
C ILE A 73 0.85 -3.27 -20.20
N THR A 74 1.85 -2.45 -20.53
CA THR A 74 2.08 -1.97 -21.90
C THR A 74 2.56 -3.05 -22.86
N THR A 75 3.24 -4.09 -22.37
CA THR A 75 3.70 -5.23 -23.21
C THR A 75 2.63 -6.30 -23.44
N LYS A 76 1.51 -6.25 -22.71
CA LYS A 76 0.37 -7.16 -22.93
C LYS A 76 -0.63 -6.66 -23.97
N ASN A 77 -0.48 -5.40 -24.41
CA ASN A 77 -1.21 -4.80 -25.51
C ASN A 77 -0.36 -4.83 -26.79
#